data_AF-A0A091RQQ9-F1
#
_entry.id   AF-A0A091RQQ9-F1
#
_cell.length_a   1.000
_cell.length_b   1.000
_cell.length_c   1.000
_cell.angle_alpha   90.00
_cell.angle_beta   90.00
_cell.angle_gamma   90.00
#
_symmetry.space_group_name_H-M   'P 1'
#
loop_
_entity.id
_entity.type
_entity.pdbx_description
1 polymer ?
#
loop_
_entity_poly.entity_id
_entity_poly.type
_entity_poly.pdbx_seq_one_letter_code
_entity_poly.pdbx_strand_id
1 'polypeptide(L)'
;GIILEALDSETALEEAWISNNEIIGVVFKDNFSYHLRFPTESVAIPNDNFGYIDNCFNFSSRYCHSPRYWYKGFLSLQASIDAAIIEVVANHSVWEEMKSIAGVRMKSRSVISSITLEYSYFMITIVMCFSPFMYFLSMNVVREKKQLKVLMKTMGLQDIAFWLSWSLLYAVYVMVLSCLLTALVV
;
A
#
# COMPACT_ATOMS: atom_id res chain seq x y z
N GLY A 1 -4.13 17.74 -25.19
CA GLY A 1 -4.53 19.09 -24.71
C GLY A 1 -5.60 18.93 -23.67
N ILE A 2 -5.84 19.93 -22.83
CA ILE A 2 -6.95 19.93 -21.88
C ILE A 2 -8.21 20.35 -22.64
N ILE A 3 -9.32 19.63 -22.43
CA ILE A 3 -10.62 19.96 -22.99
C ILE A 3 -11.45 20.56 -21.85
N LEU A 4 -12.04 21.72 -22.09
CA LEU A 4 -12.89 22.41 -21.11
C LEU A 4 -14.34 22.27 -21.56
N GLU A 5 -15.19 21.90 -20.61
CA GLU A 5 -16.63 21.79 -20.81
C GLU A 5 -17.32 22.50 -19.65
N ALA A 6 -18.25 23.39 -19.96
CA ALA A 6 -19.08 24.04 -18.96
C ALA A 6 -20.34 23.20 -18.75
N LEU A 7 -20.66 22.91 -17.48
CA LEU A 7 -21.85 22.17 -17.11
C LEU A 7 -22.78 23.06 -16.28
N ASP A 8 -24.08 22.91 -16.48
CA ASP A 8 -25.10 23.77 -15.89
C ASP A 8 -25.40 23.44 -14.41
N SER A 9 -24.98 22.27 -13.91
CA SER A 9 -25.27 21.83 -12.53
C SER A 9 -24.17 20.94 -11.94
N GLU A 10 -24.05 20.96 -10.61
CA GLU A 10 -23.16 20.04 -9.87
C GLU A 10 -23.57 18.57 -10.02
N THR A 11 -24.86 18.28 -10.20
CA THR A 11 -25.36 16.93 -10.45
C THR A 11 -24.93 16.41 -11.81
N ALA A 12 -24.96 17.24 -12.85
CA ALA A 12 -24.46 16.86 -14.17
C ALA A 12 -22.95 16.59 -14.14
N LEU A 13 -22.20 17.34 -13.31
CA LEU A 13 -20.78 17.09 -13.08
C LEU A 13 -20.52 15.74 -12.39
N GLU A 14 -21.36 15.35 -11.42
CA GLU A 14 -21.28 14.03 -10.78
C GLU A 14 -21.59 12.90 -11.78
N GLU A 15 -22.62 13.04 -12.59
CA GLU A 15 -22.96 12.06 -13.63
C GLU A 15 -21.84 11.93 -14.67
N ALA A 16 -21.25 13.05 -15.10
CA ALA A 16 -20.11 13.06 -16.00
C ALA A 16 -18.90 12.35 -15.37
N TRP A 17 -18.59 12.64 -14.11
CA TRP A 17 -17.52 11.96 -13.37
C TRP A 17 -17.74 10.45 -13.22
N ILE A 18 -18.98 10.02 -12.96
CA ILE A 18 -19.35 8.60 -12.88
C ILE A 18 -19.13 7.92 -14.24
N SER A 19 -19.43 8.62 -15.33
CA SER A 19 -19.21 8.10 -16.69
C SER A 19 -17.72 8.05 -17.07
N ASN A 20 -16.93 9.01 -16.61
CA ASN A 20 -15.50 9.12 -16.87
C ASN A 20 -14.75 9.69 -15.66
N ASN A 21 -14.01 8.81 -15.01
CA ASN A 21 -13.21 9.08 -13.81
C ASN A 21 -11.93 9.90 -14.06
N GLU A 22 -11.69 10.38 -15.28
CA GLU A 22 -10.60 11.30 -15.62
C GLU A 22 -11.05 12.78 -15.56
N ILE A 23 -12.36 13.08 -15.48
CA ILE A 23 -12.91 14.44 -15.55
C ILE A 23 -12.68 15.23 -14.26
N ILE A 24 -11.74 16.18 -14.24
CA ILE A 24 -11.56 17.01 -13.05
C ILE A 24 -12.68 18.06 -12.96
N GLY A 25 -13.39 18.11 -11.84
CA GLY A 25 -14.46 19.08 -11.62
C GLY A 25 -13.98 20.35 -10.92
N VAL A 26 -14.45 21.50 -11.39
CA VAL A 26 -14.26 22.81 -10.74
C VAL A 26 -15.62 23.43 -10.51
N VAL A 27 -15.97 23.65 -9.24
CA VAL A 27 -17.27 24.23 -8.84
C VAL A 27 -17.02 25.59 -8.21
N PHE A 28 -17.31 26.67 -8.94
CA PHE A 28 -17.26 28.02 -8.40
C PHE A 28 -18.45 28.28 -7.47
N LYS A 29 -18.20 28.79 -6.27
CA LYS A 29 -19.24 29.22 -5.33
C LYS A 29 -19.45 30.73 -5.39
N ASP A 30 -18.35 31.48 -5.48
CA ASP A 30 -18.31 32.92 -5.68
C ASP A 30 -17.22 33.29 -6.70
N ASN A 31 -17.07 34.58 -7.00
CA ASN A 31 -16.03 35.09 -7.91
C ASN A 31 -14.59 34.78 -7.44
N PHE A 32 -14.41 34.41 -6.17
CA PHE A 32 -13.10 34.17 -5.54
C PHE A 32 -13.00 32.80 -4.87
N SER A 33 -14.08 32.00 -4.85
CA SER A 33 -14.16 30.76 -4.10
C SER A 33 -14.60 29.62 -5.01
N TYR A 34 -13.88 28.50 -4.92
CA TYR A 34 -14.18 27.31 -5.73
C TYR A 34 -13.84 26.02 -4.97
N HIS A 35 -14.48 24.94 -5.38
CA HIS A 35 -14.17 23.58 -4.94
C HIS A 35 -13.61 22.78 -6.10
N LEU A 36 -12.45 22.17 -5.89
CA LEU A 36 -11.87 21.18 -6.79
C LEU A 36 -12.37 19.79 -6.43
N ARG A 37 -13.03 19.14 -7.38
CA ARG A 37 -13.40 17.73 -7.31
C ARG A 37 -12.34 16.92 -8.05
N PHE A 38 -11.42 16.35 -7.28
CA PHE A 38 -10.28 15.58 -7.78
C PHE A 38 -10.39 14.12 -7.29
N PRO A 39 -9.91 13.14 -8.06
CA PRO A 39 -9.90 11.74 -7.61
C PRO A 39 -9.10 11.61 -6.31
N THR A 40 -9.68 10.92 -5.33
CA THR A 40 -9.13 10.75 -3.97
C THR A 40 -7.73 10.14 -3.98
N GLU A 41 -7.43 9.28 -4.94
CA GLU A 41 -6.10 8.68 -5.10
C GLU A 41 -5.01 9.69 -5.49
N SER A 42 -5.41 10.85 -6.03
CA SER A 42 -4.51 11.85 -6.60
C SER A 42 -4.23 13.04 -5.68
N VAL A 43 -4.94 13.13 -4.55
CA VAL A 43 -4.78 14.18 -3.54
C VAL A 43 -4.41 13.59 -2.18
N ALA A 44 -3.94 14.44 -1.26
CA ALA A 44 -3.73 13.99 0.11
C ALA A 44 -5.08 13.83 0.83
N ILE A 45 -5.20 12.80 1.66
CA ILE A 45 -6.38 12.64 2.52
C ILE A 45 -6.32 13.77 3.57
N PRO A 46 -7.40 14.56 3.73
CA PRO A 46 -7.45 15.66 4.69
C PRO A 46 -7.67 15.13 6.12
N ASN A 47 -6.79 14.24 6.57
CA ASN A 47 -6.75 13.80 7.95
C ASN A 47 -5.30 13.52 8.35
N ASP A 48 -4.81 14.27 9.34
CA ASP A 48 -3.46 14.13 9.88
C ASP A 48 -3.20 12.72 10.43
N ASN A 49 -4.26 12.01 10.87
CA ASN A 49 -4.16 10.64 11.39
C ASN A 49 -4.14 9.57 10.29
N PHE A 50 -4.66 9.88 9.10
CA PHE A 50 -4.65 8.99 7.92
C PHE A 50 -3.72 9.50 6.83
N GLY A 51 -2.83 10.44 7.16
CA GLY A 51 -1.82 10.93 6.24
C GLY A 51 -0.96 9.77 5.75
N TYR A 52 -0.93 9.55 4.44
CA TYR A 52 -0.10 8.52 3.84
C TYR A 52 1.38 8.92 3.98
N ILE A 53 2.05 8.33 4.97
CA ILE A 53 3.50 8.50 5.17
C ILE A 53 4.20 7.50 4.24
N ASP A 54 4.75 8.02 3.15
CA ASP A 54 5.55 7.25 2.21
C ASP A 54 7.02 7.27 2.62
N ASN A 55 7.65 6.10 2.67
CA ASN A 55 9.07 5.97 2.99
C ASN A 55 9.87 5.85 1.69
N CYS A 56 10.26 7.00 1.14
CA CYS A 56 10.96 7.05 -0.13
C CYS A 56 12.48 7.12 0.04
N PHE A 57 13.22 6.20 -0.58
CA PHE A 57 14.69 6.26 -0.65
C PHE A 57 15.19 7.19 -1.77
N ASN A 58 14.38 7.38 -2.81
CA ASN A 58 14.68 8.24 -3.97
C ASN A 58 13.46 9.13 -4.27
N PHE A 59 13.68 10.42 -4.52
CA PHE A 59 12.63 11.42 -4.68
C PHE A 59 12.03 11.53 -6.10
N SER A 60 12.44 10.66 -7.03
CA SER A 60 11.83 10.59 -8.35
C SER A 60 10.37 10.13 -8.26
N SER A 61 9.50 10.64 -9.14
CA SER A 61 8.08 10.26 -9.20
C SER A 61 7.85 8.76 -9.44
N ARG A 62 8.86 8.04 -9.94
CA ARG A 62 8.85 6.58 -10.09
C ARG A 62 9.00 5.82 -8.77
N TYR A 63 9.68 6.41 -7.79
CA TYR A 63 10.03 5.76 -6.52
C TYR A 63 9.36 6.41 -5.32
N CYS A 64 8.81 7.61 -5.48
CA CYS A 64 8.10 8.35 -4.45
C CYS A 64 6.86 8.98 -5.05
N HIS A 65 5.70 8.47 -4.64
CA HIS A 65 4.42 9.04 -5.05
C HIS A 65 4.00 10.19 -4.14
N SER A 66 4.66 10.37 -2.99
CA SER A 66 4.39 11.47 -2.07
C SER A 66 5.22 12.74 -2.40
N PRO A 67 4.60 13.93 -2.46
CA PRO A 67 3.16 14.18 -2.36
C PRO A 67 2.41 13.93 -3.68
N ARG A 68 1.28 13.21 -3.62
CA ARG A 68 0.49 12.85 -4.82
C ARG A 68 -0.09 14.07 -5.55
N TYR A 69 -0.57 15.06 -4.78
CA TYR A 69 -1.15 16.30 -5.31
C TYR A 69 -0.17 17.11 -6.18
N TRP A 70 1.13 16.93 -6.01
CA TRP A 70 2.15 17.57 -6.83
C TRP A 70 2.29 16.88 -8.19
N TYR A 71 2.44 15.55 -8.18
CA TYR A 71 2.70 14.78 -9.40
C TYR A 71 1.44 14.51 -10.23
N LYS A 72 0.27 14.52 -9.61
CA LYS A 72 -1.02 14.30 -10.29
C LYS A 72 -1.66 15.58 -10.82
N GLY A 73 -0.99 16.73 -10.68
CA GLY A 73 -1.40 17.99 -11.31
C GLY A 73 -2.46 18.79 -10.55
N PHE A 74 -2.89 18.34 -9.36
CA PHE A 74 -3.82 19.10 -8.51
C PHE A 74 -3.30 20.51 -8.22
N LEU A 75 -2.05 20.62 -7.78
CA LEU A 75 -1.46 21.92 -7.46
C LEU A 75 -1.27 22.80 -8.70
N SER A 76 -0.93 22.22 -9.84
CA SER A 76 -0.77 22.97 -11.10
C SER A 76 -2.11 23.55 -11.58
N LEU A 77 -3.20 22.79 -11.45
CA LEU A 77 -4.54 23.28 -11.76
C LEU A 77 -4.94 24.40 -10.80
N GLN A 78 -4.74 24.20 -9.49
CA GLN A 78 -5.04 25.18 -8.47
C GLN A 78 -4.30 26.50 -8.73
N ALA A 79 -2.99 26.44 -8.99
CA ALA A 79 -2.19 27.62 -9.32
C ALA A 79 -2.67 28.32 -10.60
N SER A 80 -3.13 27.57 -11.61
CA SER A 80 -3.64 28.15 -12.86
C SER A 80 -4.97 28.88 -12.66
N ILE A 81 -5.87 28.32 -11.85
CA ILE A 81 -7.16 28.96 -11.51
C ILE A 81 -6.91 30.21 -10.65
N ASP A 82 -6.05 30.10 -9.64
CA ASP A 82 -5.72 31.21 -8.75
C ASP A 82 -5.03 32.35 -9.53
N ALA A 83 -4.14 32.03 -10.48
CA ALA A 83 -3.54 33.03 -11.38
C ALA A 83 -4.59 33.81 -12.16
N ALA A 84 -5.56 33.09 -12.75
CA ALA A 84 -6.63 33.68 -13.54
C ALA A 84 -7.56 34.55 -12.70
N ILE A 85 -7.91 34.11 -11.48
CA ILE A 85 -8.72 34.92 -10.55
C ILE A 85 -7.96 36.19 -10.17
N ILE A 86 -6.68 36.09 -9.81
CA ILE A 86 -5.86 37.27 -9.46
C ILE A 86 -5.76 38.23 -10.65
N GLU A 87 -5.56 37.72 -11.86
CA GLU A 87 -5.48 38.54 -13.07
C GLU A 87 -6.76 39.34 -13.32
N VAL A 88 -7.92 38.69 -13.18
CA VAL A 88 -9.23 39.34 -13.35
C VAL A 88 -9.46 40.43 -12.30
N VAL A 89 -9.01 40.20 -11.06
CA VAL A 89 -9.32 41.06 -9.92
C VAL A 89 -8.34 42.21 -9.78
N ALA A 90 -7.04 41.93 -9.92
CA ALA A 90 -5.96 42.91 -9.79
C ALA A 90 -5.67 43.63 -11.11
N ASN A 91 -6.28 43.20 -12.23
CA ASN A 91 -6.00 43.70 -13.57
C ASN A 91 -4.50 43.64 -13.92
N HIS A 92 -3.82 42.60 -13.40
CA HIS A 92 -2.39 42.36 -13.55
C HIS A 92 -2.14 40.85 -13.58
N SER A 93 -1.48 40.37 -14.64
CA SER A 93 -1.19 38.93 -14.78
C SER A 93 -0.03 38.51 -13.89
N VAL A 94 -0.27 37.49 -13.08
CA VAL A 94 0.71 36.87 -12.17
C VAL A 94 1.18 35.50 -12.65
N TRP A 95 0.90 35.14 -13.91
CA TRP A 95 1.16 33.80 -14.46
C TRP A 95 2.63 33.40 -14.40
N GLU A 96 3.54 34.29 -14.80
CA GLU A 96 4.98 34.01 -14.78
C GLU A 96 5.52 33.82 -13.35
N GLU A 97 4.97 34.59 -12.40
CA GLU A 97 5.34 34.50 -10.99
C GLU A 97 4.85 33.17 -10.41
N MET A 98 3.58 32.79 -10.67
CA MET A 98 3.04 31.51 -10.23
C MET A 98 3.74 30.30 -10.86
N LYS A 99 4.11 30.39 -12.14
CA LYS A 99 4.89 29.34 -12.82
C LYS A 99 6.30 29.16 -12.23
N SER A 100 6.87 30.23 -11.66
CA SER A 100 8.18 30.18 -11.01
C SER A 100 8.16 29.55 -9.61
N ILE A 101 6.97 29.33 -9.02
CA ILE A 101 6.84 28.76 -7.69
C ILE A 101 7.36 27.32 -7.68
N ALA A 102 8.41 27.09 -6.91
CA ALA A 102 8.97 25.77 -6.67
C ALA A 102 8.61 25.27 -5.27
N GLY A 103 8.15 24.02 -5.19
CA GLY A 103 7.94 23.35 -3.92
C GLY A 103 9.27 22.82 -3.38
N VAL A 104 9.63 23.20 -2.14
CA VAL A 104 10.78 22.64 -1.42
C VAL A 104 10.28 21.65 -0.39
N ARG A 105 10.77 20.40 -0.44
CA ARG A 105 10.48 19.41 0.59
C ARG A 105 11.47 19.54 1.74
N MET A 106 10.96 19.63 2.96
CA MET A 106 11.80 19.57 4.15
C MET A 106 12.14 18.12 4.48
N LYS A 107 13.35 17.89 4.99
CA LYS A 107 13.78 16.56 5.44
C LYS A 107 12.95 16.14 6.66
N SER A 108 12.20 15.05 6.52
CA SER A 108 11.50 14.45 7.66
C SER A 108 12.48 13.72 8.57
N ARG A 109 12.08 13.55 9.84
CA ARG A 109 12.83 12.71 10.79
C ARG A 109 12.81 11.27 10.28
N SER A 110 13.88 10.51 10.56
CA SER A 110 13.92 9.09 10.23
C SER A 110 12.74 8.40 10.92
N VAL A 111 11.74 8.00 10.14
CA VAL A 111 10.61 7.22 10.62
C VAL A 111 11.10 5.77 10.63
N ILE A 112 11.27 5.21 11.82
CA ILE A 112 11.40 3.76 11.97
C ILE A 112 10.02 3.23 11.59
N SER A 113 9.91 2.57 10.44
CA SER A 113 8.67 1.98 9.95
C SER A 113 8.08 1.10 11.06
N SER A 114 7.03 1.58 11.73
CA SER A 114 6.33 0.81 12.73
C SER A 114 5.55 -0.27 11.99
N ILE A 115 5.81 -1.53 12.35
CA ILE A 115 5.08 -2.76 12.01
C ILE A 115 3.90 -2.48 11.07
N THR A 116 4.14 -2.59 9.76
CA THR A 116 3.13 -2.31 8.76
C THR A 116 2.01 -3.35 8.82
N LEU A 117 0.81 -3.00 8.37
CA LEU A 117 -0.29 -3.95 8.23
C LEU A 117 0.12 -5.18 7.41
N GLU A 118 0.98 -4.99 6.40
CA GLU A 118 1.56 -6.08 5.61
C GLU A 118 2.37 -7.06 6.46
N TYR A 119 3.19 -6.57 7.39
CA TYR A 119 3.93 -7.44 8.31
C TYR A 119 2.98 -8.23 9.21
N SER A 120 1.91 -7.59 9.70
CA SER A 120 0.91 -8.28 10.53
C SER A 120 0.16 -9.37 9.75
N TYR A 121 -0.22 -9.09 8.50
CA TYR A 121 -0.86 -10.05 7.60
C TYR A 121 0.06 -11.23 7.27
N PHE A 122 1.33 -10.94 7.00
CA PHE A 122 2.36 -11.96 6.77
C PHE A 122 2.52 -12.90 7.97
N MET A 123 2.59 -12.35 9.19
CA MET A 123 2.71 -13.14 10.42
C MET A 123 1.47 -14.03 10.66
N ILE A 124 0.26 -13.50 10.43
CA ILE A 124 -0.98 -14.29 10.55
C ILE A 124 -1.00 -15.43 9.51
N THR A 125 -0.60 -15.15 8.28
CA THR A 125 -0.55 -16.13 7.19
C THR A 125 0.39 -17.28 7.52
N ILE A 126 1.59 -16.98 8.03
CA ILE A 126 2.54 -18.00 8.50
C ILE A 126 1.90 -18.89 9.57
N VAL A 127 1.31 -18.30 10.61
CA VAL A 127 0.71 -19.09 11.72
C VAL A 127 -0.42 -19.98 11.22
N MET A 128 -1.28 -19.49 10.32
CA MET A 128 -2.37 -20.25 9.72
C MET A 128 -1.85 -21.41 8.86
N CYS A 129 -0.77 -21.22 8.09
CA CYS A 129 -0.18 -22.28 7.27
C CYS A 129 0.48 -23.39 8.11
N PHE A 130 1.14 -23.04 9.22
CA PHE A 130 1.84 -24.02 10.05
C PHE A 130 0.92 -24.77 11.02
N SER A 131 -0.25 -24.23 11.39
CA SER A 131 -1.16 -24.84 12.36
C SER A 131 -1.69 -26.25 11.95
N PRO A 132 -2.26 -26.45 10.74
CA PRO A 132 -2.72 -27.77 10.30
C PRO A 132 -1.56 -28.75 10.16
N PHE A 133 -0.40 -28.27 9.70
CA PHE A 133 0.79 -29.10 9.54
C PHE A 133 1.26 -29.67 10.88
N MET A 134 1.37 -28.83 11.92
CA MET A 134 1.74 -29.27 13.26
C MET A 134 0.72 -30.25 13.85
N TYR A 135 -0.57 -30.05 13.57
CA TYR A 135 -1.62 -30.98 13.99
C TYR A 135 -1.43 -32.38 13.39
N PHE A 136 -1.32 -32.49 12.06
CA PHE A 136 -1.13 -33.77 11.39
C PHE A 136 0.19 -34.44 11.79
N LEU A 137 1.26 -33.65 11.93
CA LEU A 137 2.54 -34.14 12.42
C LEU A 137 2.40 -34.78 13.80
N SER A 138 1.77 -34.08 14.75
CA SER A 138 1.59 -34.58 16.11
C SER A 138 0.83 -35.92 16.14
N MET A 139 -0.19 -36.06 15.28
CA MET A 139 -0.97 -37.30 15.18
C MET A 139 -0.17 -38.46 14.61
N ASN A 140 0.63 -38.21 13.57
CA ASN A 140 1.49 -39.24 12.98
C ASN A 140 2.59 -39.70 13.94
N VAL A 141 3.22 -38.78 14.68
CA VAL A 141 4.21 -39.12 15.72
C VAL A 141 3.60 -40.06 16.77
N VAL A 142 2.41 -39.73 17.28
CA VAL A 142 1.75 -40.55 18.31
C VAL A 142 1.40 -41.94 17.75
N ARG A 143 0.91 -42.01 16.51
CA ARG A 143 0.54 -43.28 15.85
C ARG A 143 1.76 -44.18 15.63
N GLU A 144 2.83 -43.64 15.06
CA GLU A 144 4.04 -44.39 14.77
C GLU A 144 4.81 -44.76 16.03
N LYS A 145 4.86 -43.88 17.03
CA LYS A 145 5.47 -44.19 18.33
C LYS A 145 4.82 -45.40 18.99
N LYS A 146 3.51 -45.62 18.83
CA LYS A 146 2.83 -46.77 19.44
C LYS A 146 3.26 -48.11 18.82
N GLN A 147 3.56 -48.14 17.52
CA GLN A 147 3.88 -49.39 16.81
C GLN A 147 5.37 -49.55 16.51
N LEU A 148 5.99 -48.56 15.85
CA LEU A 148 7.38 -48.64 15.38
C LEU A 148 8.39 -48.54 16.51
N LYS A 149 8.10 -47.75 17.56
CA LYS A 149 9.01 -47.67 18.71
C LYS A 149 9.10 -48.99 19.47
N VAL A 150 7.98 -49.69 19.62
CA VAL A 150 7.94 -51.02 20.26
C VAL A 150 8.69 -52.03 19.41
N LEU A 151 8.46 -52.03 18.08
CA LEU A 151 9.17 -52.89 17.13
C LEU A 151 10.69 -52.65 17.12
N MET A 152 11.14 -51.40 17.05
CA MET A 152 12.57 -51.05 17.09
C MET A 152 13.24 -51.50 18.39
N LYS A 153 12.54 -51.39 19.52
CA LYS A 153 13.06 -51.86 20.82
C LYS A 153 13.20 -53.38 20.85
N THR A 154 12.27 -54.12 20.22
CA THR A 154 12.42 -55.59 20.09
C THR A 154 13.55 -56.01 19.16
N MET A 155 13.91 -55.17 18.18
CA MET A 155 15.05 -55.38 17.28
C MET A 155 16.40 -54.91 17.86
N GLY A 156 16.42 -54.36 19.09
CA GLY A 156 17.64 -53.92 19.77
C GLY A 156 18.15 -52.53 19.38
N LEU A 157 17.35 -51.71 18.67
CA LEU A 157 17.73 -50.34 18.32
C LEU A 157 17.59 -49.37 19.52
N GLN A 158 18.49 -48.38 19.57
CA GLN A 158 18.45 -47.33 20.58
C GLN A 158 17.30 -46.33 20.33
N ASP A 159 16.73 -45.81 21.41
CA ASP A 159 15.66 -44.80 21.38
C ASP A 159 16.05 -43.52 20.61
N ILE A 160 17.35 -43.21 20.55
CA ILE A 160 17.90 -42.04 19.87
C ILE A 160 17.68 -42.12 18.35
N ALA A 161 17.77 -43.31 17.75
CA ALA A 161 17.58 -43.50 16.32
C ALA A 161 16.16 -43.11 15.86
N PHE A 162 15.16 -43.36 16.71
CA PHE A 162 13.77 -42.96 16.45
C PHE A 162 13.59 -41.44 16.47
N TRP A 163 14.21 -40.74 17.43
CA TRP A 163 14.14 -39.29 17.49
C TRP A 163 14.91 -38.62 16.36
N LEU A 164 16.04 -39.20 15.94
CA LEU A 164 16.80 -38.71 14.78
C LEU A 164 16.02 -38.85 13.47
N SER A 165 15.34 -39.98 13.24
CA SER A 165 14.53 -40.14 12.01
C SER A 165 13.39 -39.13 11.95
N TRP A 166 12.71 -38.89 13.07
CA TRP A 166 11.66 -37.89 13.19
C TRP A 166 12.18 -36.47 13.01
N SER A 167 13.34 -36.14 13.59
CA SER A 167 13.98 -34.84 13.41
C SER A 167 14.36 -34.60 11.94
N LEU A 168 14.86 -35.62 11.25
CA LEU A 168 15.21 -35.52 9.83
C LEU A 168 13.97 -35.32 8.97
N LEU A 169 12.91 -36.11 9.19
CA LEU A 169 11.63 -35.95 8.48
C LEU A 169 11.07 -34.53 8.70
N TYR A 170 11.05 -34.06 9.95
CA TYR A 170 10.59 -32.72 10.27
C TYR A 170 11.40 -31.63 9.55
N ALA A 171 12.73 -31.75 9.54
CA ALA A 171 13.60 -30.81 8.82
C ALA A 171 13.29 -30.75 7.32
N VAL A 172 13.09 -31.91 6.68
CA VAL A 172 12.73 -31.99 5.25
C VAL A 172 11.37 -31.34 5.00
N TYR A 173 10.35 -31.63 5.81
CA TYR A 173 9.02 -31.03 5.64
C TYR A 173 9.03 -29.52 5.82
N VAL A 174 9.71 -29.00 6.86
CA VAL A 174 9.84 -27.55 7.08
C VAL A 174 10.56 -26.89 5.91
N MET A 175 11.59 -27.54 5.35
CA MET A 175 12.30 -27.01 4.19
C MET A 175 11.39 -26.92 2.95
N VAL A 176 10.60 -27.97 2.66
CA VAL A 176 9.63 -27.95 1.56
C VAL A 176 8.55 -26.89 1.76
N LEU A 177 7.96 -26.80 2.96
CA LEU A 177 6.95 -25.78 3.29
C LEU A 177 7.52 -24.36 3.17
N SER A 178 8.75 -24.14 3.64
CA SER A 178 9.43 -22.85 3.50
C SER A 178 9.61 -22.48 2.03
N CYS A 179 10.04 -23.42 1.18
CA CYS A 179 10.18 -23.18 -0.26
C CYS A 179 8.84 -22.83 -0.93
N LEU A 180 7.77 -23.53 -0.58
CA LEU A 180 6.42 -23.24 -1.09
C LEU A 180 5.93 -21.87 -0.63
N LEU A 181 6.12 -21.51 0.64
CA LEU A 181 5.77 -20.19 1.15
C LEU A 181 6.57 -19.09 0.45
N THR A 182 7.87 -19.28 0.23
CA THR A 182 8.67 -18.29 -0.53
C THR A 182 8.20 -18.14 -1.97
N ALA A 183 7.76 -19.22 -2.63
CA ALA A 183 7.23 -19.16 -3.99
C ALA A 183 5.84 -18.52 -4.09
N LEU A 184 5.06 -18.52 -2.99
CA LEU A 184 3.74 -17.86 -2.94
C LEU A 184 3.83 -16.37 -2.59
N VAL A 185 4.91 -15.96 -1.91
CA VAL A 185 5.13 -14.58 -1.46
C VAL A 185 5.88 -13.75 -2.51
N VAL A 186 6.66 -14.39 -3.38
CA VAL A 186 7.30 -13.79 -4.56
C VAL A 186 6.30 -13.66 -5.70
#